data_AF-A0A1H7UZE6-F1
#
_entry.id   AF-A0A1H7UZE6-F1
#
_cell.length_a   1.000
_cell.length_b   1.000
_cell.length_c   1.000
_cell.angle_alpha   90.00
_cell.angle_beta   90.00
_cell.angle_gamma   90.00
#
_symmetry.space_group_name_H-M   'P 1'
#
loop_
_entity.id
_entity.type
_entity.pdbx_description
1 polymer ?
#
loop_
_entity_poly.entity_id
_entity_poly.type
_entity_poly.pdbx_seq_one_letter_code
_entity_poly.pdbx_strand_id
1 'polypeptide(L)'
;MRDTPMRRLAGLLVLLGCLFAFTVAFGALSPNPAVGSYPDGKHLDADYDAWVGEKTEVWGTVVQTDPLVIEDEFGAGESIRLELTGTTLDPQLGERVAVFGVVQPGHTLRVVNAFTIPATNFTYMYLVSFGAGLWVLTRLVRTWRVDRRTWSLEPRPTPLSWRRLLGVDNSTESRPYQTEGDDA
;
A
#
# COMPACT_ATOMS: atom_id res chain seq x y z
N MET A 1 5.30 21.75 36.55
CA MET A 1 4.36 20.75 35.98
C MET A 1 5.16 19.80 35.09
N ARG A 2 5.60 18.66 35.65
CA ARG A 2 6.34 17.61 34.92
C ARG A 2 5.31 16.60 34.40
N ASP A 3 4.75 16.86 33.22
CA ASP A 3 3.91 15.87 32.54
C ASP A 3 4.81 14.76 31.99
N THR A 4 4.96 13.76 32.84
CA THR A 4 5.74 12.54 32.72
C THR A 4 5.56 11.86 31.35
N PRO A 5 6.65 11.54 30.63
CA PRO A 5 6.61 10.79 29.37
C PRO A 5 5.77 9.50 29.46
N MET A 6 5.65 8.93 30.67
CA MET A 6 4.81 7.77 30.98
C MET A 6 3.31 7.98 30.68
N ARG A 7 2.74 9.18 30.93
CA ARG A 7 1.33 9.47 30.62
C ARG A 7 1.09 9.57 29.11
N ARG A 8 2.07 10.11 28.37
CA ARG A 8 2.02 10.17 26.90
C ARG A 8 2.13 8.78 26.29
N LEU A 9 3.02 7.94 26.82
CA LEU A 9 3.16 6.54 26.42
C LEU A 9 1.87 5.76 26.67
N ALA A 10 1.28 5.89 27.86
CA ALA A 10 0.01 5.25 28.20
C ALA A 10 -1.12 5.70 27.27
N GLY A 11 -1.24 7.01 27.01
CA GLY A 11 -2.22 7.54 26.06
C GLY A 11 -2.03 7.00 24.64
N LEU A 12 -0.78 6.90 24.18
CA LEU A 12 -0.45 6.37 22.86
C LEU A 12 -0.76 4.88 22.74
N LEU A 13 -0.46 4.08 23.77
CA LEU A 13 -0.82 2.66 23.81
C LEU A 13 -2.33 2.44 23.83
N VAL A 14 -3.08 3.24 24.59
CA VAL A 14 -4.55 3.21 24.58
C VAL A 14 -5.07 3.55 23.19
N LEU A 15 -4.56 4.61 22.55
CA LEU A 15 -4.98 5.01 21.21
C LEU A 15 -4.70 3.91 20.18
N LEU A 16 -3.50 3.31 20.21
CA LEU A 16 -3.14 2.20 19.33
C LEU A 16 -4.00 0.96 19.58
N GLY A 17 -4.30 0.66 20.84
CA GLY A 17 -5.22 -0.43 21.22
C GLY A 17 -6.63 -0.19 20.68
N CYS A 18 -7.17 1.02 20.83
CA CYS A 18 -8.47 1.40 20.26
C CYS A 18 -8.47 1.32 18.74
N LEU A 19 -7.42 1.83 18.08
CA LEU A 19 -7.30 1.76 16.63
C LEU A 19 -7.27 0.31 16.15
N PHE A 20 -6.47 -0.54 16.80
CA PHE A 20 -6.41 -1.96 16.50
C PHE A 20 -7.78 -2.64 16.70
N ALA A 21 -8.44 -2.39 17.83
CA ALA A 21 -9.76 -2.93 18.11
C ALA A 21 -10.78 -2.50 17.05
N PHE A 22 -10.76 -1.24 16.62
CA PHE A 22 -11.65 -0.76 15.55
C PHE A 22 -11.34 -1.38 14.20
N THR A 23 -10.07 -1.57 13.85
CA THR A 23 -9.71 -2.27 12.60
C THR A 23 -10.20 -3.71 12.58
N VAL A 24 -10.06 -4.43 13.70
CA VAL A 24 -10.52 -5.81 13.82
C VAL A 24 -12.05 -5.88 13.83
N ALA A 25 -12.71 -5.03 14.61
CA ALA A 25 -14.17 -5.00 14.68
C ALA A 25 -14.79 -4.65 13.32
N PHE A 26 -14.21 -3.71 12.59
CA PHE A 26 -14.67 -3.35 11.24
C PHE A 26 -14.49 -4.51 10.25
N GLY A 27 -13.35 -5.23 10.31
CA GLY A 27 -13.10 -6.38 9.46
C GLY A 27 -13.98 -7.61 9.76
N ALA A 28 -14.62 -7.67 10.93
CA ALA A 28 -15.50 -8.77 11.32
C ALA A 28 -16.97 -8.56 10.90
N LEU A 29 -17.32 -7.41 10.31
CA LEU A 29 -18.68 -7.13 9.85
C LEU A 29 -18.98 -7.89 8.56
N SER A 30 -20.13 -8.57 8.51
CA SER A 30 -20.65 -9.16 7.27
C SER A 30 -21.05 -8.06 6.28
N PRO A 31 -20.95 -8.32 4.96
CA PRO A 31 -21.38 -7.38 3.94
C PRO A 31 -22.86 -7.01 4.08
N ASN A 32 -23.17 -5.75 3.82
CA ASN A 32 -24.53 -5.24 3.78
C ASN A 32 -24.70 -4.30 2.57
N PRO A 33 -25.26 -4.79 1.45
CA PRO A 33 -25.42 -4.01 0.23
C PRO A 33 -26.27 -2.74 0.41
N ALA A 34 -27.19 -2.71 1.38
CA ALA A 34 -28.06 -1.56 1.64
C ALA A 34 -27.30 -0.33 2.16
N VAL A 35 -26.13 -0.52 2.77
CA VAL A 35 -25.25 0.56 3.25
C VAL A 35 -24.01 0.74 2.38
N GLY A 36 -23.96 0.11 1.20
CA GLY A 36 -22.84 0.19 0.26
C GLY A 36 -21.66 -0.73 0.58
N SER A 37 -21.84 -1.73 1.44
CA SER A 37 -20.85 -2.78 1.68
C SER A 37 -21.26 -4.02 0.89
N TYR A 38 -20.64 -4.21 -0.27
CA TYR A 38 -21.02 -5.28 -1.20
C TYR A 38 -20.28 -6.59 -0.89
N PRO A 39 -20.92 -7.76 -1.07
CA PRO A 39 -20.22 -9.03 -1.08
C PRO A 39 -19.20 -9.04 -2.24
N ASP A 40 -18.08 -9.71 -2.01
CA ASP A 40 -17.01 -9.96 -2.98
C ASP A 40 -16.84 -11.49 -3.21
N GLY A 41 -15.89 -11.93 -4.04
CA GLY A 41 -15.76 -13.33 -4.47
C GLY A 41 -15.75 -14.39 -3.35
N LYS A 42 -15.33 -14.01 -2.14
CA LYS A 42 -15.07 -14.83 -0.95
C LYS A 42 -16.42 -15.14 -0.30
N HIS A 43 -17.27 -14.12 -0.23
CA HIS A 43 -18.64 -14.23 0.25
C HIS A 43 -19.53 -14.96 -0.76
N LEU A 44 -19.29 -14.76 -2.07
CA LEU A 44 -19.99 -15.46 -3.13
C LEU A 44 -19.63 -16.95 -3.20
N ASP A 45 -18.37 -17.32 -2.96
CA ASP A 45 -17.93 -18.71 -2.92
C ASP A 45 -18.48 -19.47 -1.71
N ALA A 46 -18.54 -18.80 -0.55
CA ALA A 46 -19.05 -19.39 0.68
C ALA A 46 -20.55 -19.74 0.62
N ASP A 47 -21.39 -18.85 0.07
CA ASP A 47 -22.84 -19.05 -0.05
C ASP A 47 -23.43 -18.23 -1.20
N TYR A 48 -23.25 -18.69 -2.44
CA TYR A 48 -23.66 -17.95 -3.63
C TYR A 48 -25.17 -17.65 -3.67
N ASP A 49 -25.98 -18.64 -3.31
CA ASP A 49 -27.45 -18.57 -3.43
C ASP A 49 -28.04 -17.53 -2.46
N ALA A 50 -27.40 -17.28 -1.31
CA ALA A 50 -27.80 -16.24 -0.38
C ALA A 50 -27.69 -14.81 -0.95
N TRP A 51 -26.85 -14.61 -1.97
CA TRP A 51 -26.58 -13.30 -2.56
C TRP A 51 -27.30 -13.08 -3.90
N VAL A 52 -28.05 -14.05 -4.41
CA VAL A 52 -28.77 -13.91 -5.68
C VAL A 52 -29.77 -12.75 -5.61
N GLY A 53 -29.66 -11.82 -6.56
CA GLY A 53 -30.47 -10.60 -6.61
C GLY A 53 -29.83 -9.39 -5.92
N GLU A 54 -28.77 -9.59 -5.12
CA GLU A 54 -28.04 -8.52 -4.46
C GLU A 54 -26.96 -7.90 -5.35
N LYS A 55 -26.54 -6.67 -5.00
CA LYS A 55 -25.41 -5.99 -5.64
C LYS A 55 -24.10 -6.53 -5.11
N THR A 56 -23.12 -6.72 -5.98
CA THR A 56 -21.78 -7.22 -5.64
C THR A 56 -20.69 -6.40 -6.35
N GLU A 57 -19.49 -6.46 -5.79
CA GLU A 57 -18.27 -5.92 -6.37
C GLU A 57 -17.23 -7.05 -6.42
N VAL A 58 -16.78 -7.40 -7.62
CA VAL A 58 -15.79 -8.47 -7.84
C VAL A 58 -14.63 -7.96 -8.69
N TRP A 59 -13.45 -8.48 -8.40
CA TRP A 59 -12.20 -8.07 -9.03
C TRP A 59 -11.56 -9.32 -9.60
N GLY A 60 -11.72 -9.54 -10.90
CA GLY A 60 -11.33 -10.80 -11.53
C GLY A 60 -10.44 -10.61 -12.75
N THR A 61 -9.76 -11.69 -13.12
CA THR A 61 -8.99 -11.80 -14.35
C THR A 61 -9.87 -12.43 -15.43
N VAL A 62 -9.82 -11.90 -16.66
CA VAL A 62 -10.58 -12.45 -17.78
C VAL A 62 -9.95 -13.76 -18.25
N VAL A 63 -10.70 -14.85 -18.13
CA VAL A 63 -10.25 -16.21 -18.53
C VAL A 63 -10.91 -16.69 -19.82
N GLN A 64 -12.04 -16.07 -20.21
CA GLN A 64 -12.74 -16.35 -21.45
C GLN A 64 -13.47 -15.07 -21.91
N THR A 65 -13.53 -14.83 -23.22
CA THR A 65 -14.11 -13.60 -23.79
C THR A 65 -15.47 -13.80 -24.47
N ASP A 66 -15.84 -15.02 -24.86
CA ASP A 66 -17.16 -15.36 -25.42
C ASP A 66 -17.61 -16.77 -24.98
N PRO A 67 -18.61 -16.90 -24.08
CA PRO A 67 -19.10 -15.85 -23.17
C PRO A 67 -17.98 -15.25 -22.32
N LEU A 68 -18.16 -14.01 -21.87
CA LEU A 68 -17.18 -13.31 -21.04
C LEU A 68 -17.20 -13.90 -19.62
N VAL A 69 -16.10 -14.55 -19.22
CA VAL A 69 -15.94 -15.17 -17.90
C VAL A 69 -14.72 -14.58 -17.21
N ILE A 70 -14.91 -14.21 -15.95
CA ILE A 70 -13.85 -13.75 -15.06
C ILE A 70 -13.61 -14.77 -13.95
N GLU A 71 -12.38 -14.81 -13.46
CA GLU A 71 -11.97 -15.56 -12.29
C GLU A 71 -11.52 -14.57 -11.21
N ASP A 72 -12.28 -14.46 -10.12
CA ASP A 72 -11.91 -13.69 -8.92
C ASP A 72 -11.09 -14.63 -8.03
N GLU A 73 -9.77 -14.46 -8.06
CA GLU A 73 -8.85 -15.17 -7.18
C GLU A 73 -8.79 -14.46 -5.83
N PHE A 74 -9.08 -15.20 -4.77
CA PHE A 74 -9.03 -14.70 -3.41
C PHE A 74 -8.27 -15.67 -2.51
N GLY A 75 -7.35 -15.15 -1.70
CA GLY A 75 -6.52 -16.01 -0.86
C GLY A 75 -5.54 -16.89 -1.64
N ALA A 76 -5.08 -17.97 -1.00
CA ALA A 76 -4.04 -18.84 -1.55
C ALA A 76 -4.66 -20.01 -2.33
N GLY A 77 -5.04 -19.75 -3.58
CA GLY A 77 -5.53 -20.77 -4.50
C GLY A 77 -7.04 -21.02 -4.47
N GLU A 78 -7.81 -20.16 -3.79
CA GLU A 78 -9.27 -20.15 -3.90
C GLU A 78 -9.66 -19.17 -5.02
N SER A 79 -10.60 -19.57 -5.86
CA SER A 79 -11.10 -18.74 -6.93
C SER A 79 -12.54 -19.10 -7.28
N ILE A 80 -13.31 -18.09 -7.69
CA ILE A 80 -14.67 -18.27 -8.21
C ILE A 80 -14.74 -17.78 -9.66
N ARG A 81 -15.41 -18.55 -10.51
CA ARG A 81 -15.68 -18.17 -11.90
C ARG A 81 -17.07 -17.57 -12.03
N LEU A 82 -17.13 -16.41 -12.67
CA LEU A 82 -18.36 -15.65 -12.86
C LEU A 82 -18.50 -15.28 -14.33
N GLU A 83 -19.64 -15.64 -14.92
CA GLU A 83 -20.01 -15.24 -16.27
C GLU A 83 -20.63 -13.84 -16.23
N LEU A 84 -20.13 -12.94 -17.06
CA LEU A 84 -20.58 -11.56 -17.13
C LEU A 84 -21.61 -11.39 -18.25
N THR A 85 -22.75 -10.81 -17.91
CA THR A 85 -23.86 -10.55 -18.85
C THR A 85 -24.22 -9.07 -18.87
N GLY A 86 -24.74 -8.60 -20.01
CA GLY A 86 -25.20 -7.21 -20.14
C GLY A 86 -24.09 -6.15 -20.17
N THR A 87 -22.85 -6.54 -20.46
CA THR A 87 -21.72 -5.63 -20.58
C THR A 87 -21.34 -5.41 -22.04
N THR A 88 -20.90 -4.19 -22.36
CA THR A 88 -20.26 -3.85 -23.65
C THR A 88 -18.75 -3.76 -23.53
N LEU A 89 -18.19 -4.22 -22.40
CA LEU A 89 -16.76 -4.27 -22.17
C LEU A 89 -16.16 -5.33 -23.10
N ASP A 90 -15.07 -4.98 -23.79
CA ASP A 90 -14.29 -5.88 -24.66
C ASP A 90 -12.87 -6.04 -24.09
N PRO A 91 -12.71 -6.75 -22.95
CA PRO A 91 -11.43 -6.93 -22.32
C PRO A 91 -10.63 -8.05 -23.01
N GLN A 92 -9.31 -7.97 -22.96
CA GLN A 92 -8.45 -9.03 -23.47
C GLN A 92 -8.27 -10.15 -22.44
N LEU A 93 -7.96 -11.35 -22.94
CA LEU A 93 -7.64 -12.49 -22.09
C LEU A 93 -6.45 -12.16 -21.17
N GLY A 94 -6.58 -12.43 -19.88
CA GLY A 94 -5.58 -12.10 -18.86
C GLY A 94 -5.62 -10.66 -18.35
N GLU A 95 -6.51 -9.80 -18.86
CA GLU A 95 -6.73 -8.48 -18.27
C GLU A 95 -7.49 -8.57 -16.95
N ARG A 96 -7.18 -7.66 -16.02
CA ARG A 96 -7.90 -7.55 -14.76
C ARG A 96 -9.02 -6.54 -14.90
N VAL A 97 -10.21 -6.92 -14.47
CA VAL A 97 -11.41 -6.09 -14.52
C VAL A 97 -12.01 -5.98 -13.13
N ALA A 98 -12.52 -4.79 -12.81
CA ALA A 98 -13.38 -4.60 -11.65
C ALA A 98 -14.82 -4.47 -12.15
N VAL A 99 -15.70 -5.25 -11.57
CA VAL A 99 -17.08 -5.41 -12.02
C VAL A 99 -18.02 -5.13 -10.86
N PHE A 100 -18.93 -4.21 -11.10
CA PHE A 100 -20.05 -3.87 -10.23
C PHE A 100 -21.31 -4.40 -10.89
N GLY A 101 -21.99 -5.32 -10.23
CA GLY A 101 -23.10 -6.04 -10.84
C GLY A 101 -24.14 -6.49 -9.85
N VAL A 102 -25.16 -7.16 -10.38
CA VAL A 102 -26.16 -7.88 -9.60
C VAL A 102 -25.96 -9.36 -9.80
N VAL A 103 -25.88 -10.10 -8.70
CA VAL A 103 -25.73 -11.56 -8.71
C VAL A 103 -27.00 -12.17 -9.32
N GLN A 104 -26.83 -13.12 -10.23
CA GLN A 104 -27.91 -13.85 -10.88
C GLN A 104 -27.71 -15.35 -10.66
N PRO A 105 -28.76 -16.18 -10.79
CA PRO A 105 -28.62 -17.62 -10.64
C PRO A 105 -27.57 -18.22 -11.60
N GLY A 106 -26.92 -19.30 -11.18
CA GLY A 106 -26.02 -20.07 -12.04
C GLY A 106 -24.65 -19.43 -12.28
N HIS A 107 -24.08 -18.75 -11.27
CA HIS A 107 -22.74 -18.12 -11.37
C HIS A 107 -22.66 -17.02 -12.44
N THR A 108 -23.77 -16.34 -12.66
CA THR A 108 -23.87 -15.24 -13.63
C THR A 108 -23.95 -13.90 -12.91
N LEU A 109 -23.35 -12.88 -13.51
CA LEU A 109 -23.37 -11.51 -13.02
C LEU A 109 -23.97 -10.59 -14.07
N ARG A 110 -25.06 -9.90 -13.74
CA ARG A 110 -25.56 -8.82 -14.58
C ARG A 110 -24.76 -7.57 -14.29
N VAL A 111 -23.92 -7.17 -15.23
CA VAL A 111 -23.04 -6.01 -15.09
C VAL A 111 -23.86 -4.73 -15.07
N VAL A 112 -23.62 -3.90 -14.06
CA VAL A 112 -24.15 -2.53 -13.96
C VAL A 112 -23.08 -1.54 -14.39
N ASN A 113 -21.84 -1.76 -13.97
CA ASN A 113 -20.68 -0.99 -14.39
C ASN A 113 -19.43 -1.88 -14.34
N ALA A 114 -18.52 -1.74 -15.31
CA ALA A 114 -17.26 -2.47 -15.30
C ALA A 114 -16.16 -1.61 -15.92
N PHE A 115 -14.94 -1.79 -15.43
CA PHE A 115 -13.77 -1.12 -15.98
C PHE A 115 -12.56 -2.06 -16.00
N THR A 116 -11.77 -1.93 -17.07
CA THR A 116 -10.47 -2.60 -17.19
C THR A 116 -9.43 -1.85 -16.36
N ILE A 117 -8.57 -2.60 -15.69
CA ILE A 117 -7.45 -2.08 -14.93
C ILE A 117 -6.17 -2.52 -15.63
N PRO A 118 -5.55 -1.65 -16.44
CA PRO A 118 -4.30 -1.97 -17.09
C PRO A 118 -3.22 -2.26 -16.04
N ALA A 119 -2.55 -3.41 -16.17
CA ALA A 119 -1.49 -3.83 -15.25
C ALA A 119 -0.35 -2.79 -15.14
N THR A 120 -0.11 -2.02 -16.20
CA THR A 120 0.93 -0.98 -16.27
C THR A 120 0.77 0.11 -15.22
N ASN A 121 -0.45 0.42 -14.77
CA ASN A 121 -0.70 1.45 -13.77
C ASN A 121 -0.10 1.09 -12.40
N PHE A 122 -0.07 -0.19 -12.04
CA PHE A 122 0.50 -0.65 -10.78
C PHE A 122 2.02 -0.47 -10.75
N THR A 123 2.73 -0.81 -11.83
CA THR A 123 4.18 -0.65 -11.92
C THR A 123 4.59 0.80 -11.72
N TYR A 124 3.91 1.73 -12.38
CA TYR A 124 4.15 3.16 -12.21
C TYR A 124 3.92 3.61 -10.76
N MET A 125 2.78 3.22 -10.16
CA MET A 125 2.45 3.55 -8.77
C MET A 125 3.51 3.03 -7.78
N TYR A 126 3.97 1.78 -7.95
CA TYR A 126 4.99 1.20 -7.09
C TYR A 126 6.34 1.90 -7.24
N LEU A 127 6.78 2.20 -8.47
CA LEU A 127 8.03 2.90 -8.69
C LEU A 127 8.02 4.32 -8.09
N VAL A 128 6.94 5.06 -8.29
CA VAL A 128 6.80 6.41 -7.73
C VAL A 128 6.74 6.37 -6.21
N SER A 129 5.96 5.44 -5.63
CA SER A 129 5.85 5.29 -4.18
C SER A 129 7.16 4.85 -3.54
N PHE A 130 7.86 3.90 -4.18
CA PHE A 130 9.17 3.46 -3.74
C PHE A 130 10.21 4.58 -3.81
N GLY A 131 10.23 5.34 -4.91
CA GLY A 131 11.10 6.50 -5.07
C GLY A 131 10.83 7.59 -4.04
N ALA A 132 9.56 7.94 -3.82
CA ALA A 132 9.15 8.90 -2.80
C ALA A 132 9.50 8.41 -1.39
N GLY A 133 9.27 7.13 -1.10
CA GLY A 133 9.65 6.49 0.17
C GLY A 133 11.15 6.55 0.41
N LEU A 134 11.96 6.20 -0.59
CA LEU A 134 13.42 6.26 -0.52
C LEU A 134 13.92 7.69 -0.33
N TRP A 135 13.30 8.66 -1.00
CA TRP A 135 13.60 10.08 -0.85
C TRP A 135 13.33 10.57 0.57
N VAL A 136 12.15 10.27 1.12
CA VAL A 136 11.77 10.63 2.49
C VAL A 136 12.70 9.95 3.49
N LEU A 137 12.98 8.65 3.32
CA LEU A 137 13.90 7.90 4.17
C LEU A 137 15.31 8.50 4.15
N THR A 138 15.81 8.85 2.96
CA THR A 138 17.11 9.50 2.80
C THR A 138 17.15 10.83 3.52
N ARG A 139 16.11 11.65 3.37
CA ARG A 139 16.00 12.94 4.07
C ARG A 139 15.95 12.74 5.58
N LEU A 140 15.18 11.77 6.06
CA LEU A 140 15.05 11.46 7.48
C LEU A 140 16.41 11.06 8.06
N VAL A 141 17.12 10.10 7.47
CA VAL A 141 18.45 9.64 7.94
C VAL A 141 19.50 10.77 7.87
N ARG A 142 19.42 11.63 6.85
CA ARG A 142 20.37 12.72 6.64
C ARG A 142 20.18 13.87 7.64
N THR A 143 18.94 14.17 7.99
CA THR A 143 18.59 15.35 8.80
C THR A 143 18.25 15.02 10.25
N TRP A 144 17.94 13.77 10.58
CA TRP A 144 17.56 13.34 11.93
C TRP A 144 18.48 12.24 12.43
N ARG A 145 18.77 12.26 13.74
CA ARG A 145 19.45 11.20 14.45
C ARG A 145 18.50 10.67 15.52
N VAL A 146 18.36 9.35 15.60
CA VAL A 146 17.68 8.70 16.71
C VAL A 146 18.67 8.63 17.87
N ASP A 147 18.39 9.38 18.94
CA ASP A 147 19.13 9.20 20.19
C ASP A 147 18.55 7.98 20.93
N ARG A 148 19.34 6.90 20.99
CA ARG A 148 18.96 5.65 21.64
C ARG A 148 18.89 5.76 23.17
N ARG A 149 19.46 6.81 23.78
CA ARG A 149 19.37 7.02 25.24
C ARG A 149 18.06 7.65 25.66
N THR A 150 17.51 8.57 24.87
CA THR A 150 16.27 9.30 25.17
C THR A 150 15.08 8.85 24.33
N TRP A 151 15.29 7.98 23.34
CA TRP A 151 14.30 7.61 22.33
C TRP A 151 13.68 8.85 21.64
N SER A 152 14.48 9.91 21.47
CA SER A 152 14.09 11.14 20.79
C SER A 152 14.66 11.19 19.37
N LEU A 153 13.85 11.72 18.45
CA LEU A 153 14.31 12.15 17.14
C LEU A 153 14.88 13.57 17.28
N GLU A 154 16.18 13.71 17.11
CA GLU A 154 16.85 15.01 17.18
C GLU A 154 17.33 15.48 15.80
N PRO A 155 17.09 16.75 15.44
CA PRO A 155 17.67 17.33 14.24
C PRO A 155 19.20 17.29 14.32
N ARG A 156 19.85 16.78 13.27
CA ARG A 156 21.32 16.69 13.20
C ARG A 156 21.90 18.10 12.97
N PRO A 157 22.88 18.57 13.77
CA PRO A 157 23.43 19.91 13.64
C PRO A 157 24.29 20.12 12.38
N THR A 158 24.82 19.04 11.79
CA THR A 158 25.45 19.05 10.47
C THR A 158 24.85 17.92 9.63
N PRO A 159 24.12 18.23 8.54
CA PRO A 159 23.59 17.21 7.66
C PRO A 159 24.72 16.40 7.01
N LEU A 160 24.58 15.08 6.92
CA LEU A 160 25.57 14.22 6.25
C LEU A 160 25.74 14.67 4.79
N SER A 161 26.94 15.10 4.40
CA SER A 161 27.23 15.43 3.00
C SER A 161 27.58 14.15 2.22
N TRP A 162 27.21 14.11 0.95
CA TRP A 162 27.57 13.00 0.06
C TRP A 162 29.09 12.80 -0.06
N ARG A 163 29.86 13.89 0.07
CA ARG A 163 31.34 13.88 0.04
C ARG A 163 31.95 13.09 1.20
N ARG A 164 31.34 13.18 2.39
CA ARG A 164 31.81 12.47 3.59
C ARG A 164 31.46 10.97 3.59
N LEU A 165 30.37 10.59 2.92
CA LEU A 165 29.96 9.18 2.73
C LEU A 165 30.80 8.47 1.66
N LEU A 166 31.23 9.19 0.62
CA LEU A 166 32.08 8.66 -0.46
C LEU A 166 33.59 8.74 -0.14
N GLY A 167 33.96 9.16 1.07
CA GLY A 167 35.37 9.25 1.50
C GLY A 167 36.21 10.27 0.73
N VAL A 168 35.57 11.23 0.03
CA VAL A 168 36.26 12.26 -0.77
C VAL A 168 36.56 13.48 0.12
N ASP A 169 37.19 13.24 1.27
CA ASP A 169 37.95 14.30 1.94
C ASP A 169 39.42 14.02 1.60
N ASN A 170 39.85 14.59 0.47
CA ASN A 170 41.26 14.65 0.10
C ASN A 170 41.98 15.43 1.19
N SER A 171 42.74 14.72 2.02
CA SER A 171 43.80 15.24 2.87
C SER A 171 44.91 15.82 1.99
N THR A 172 44.69 17.01 1.45
CA THR A 172 45.72 17.77 0.74
C THR A 172 45.62 19.25 1.07
N GLU A 173 46.09 19.62 2.27
CA GLU A 173 46.93 20.81 2.41
C GLU A 173 47.62 20.83 3.76
N SER A 174 48.81 20.25 3.80
CA SER A 174 49.85 20.62 4.77
C SER A 174 51.18 20.46 4.05
N ARG A 175 51.45 21.37 3.10
CA ARG A 175 52.78 21.52 2.52
C ARG A 175 53.61 22.30 3.56
N PRO A 176 54.76 21.79 4.03
CA PRO A 176 55.57 22.50 5.01
C PRO A 176 56.20 23.72 4.33
N TYR A 177 56.02 24.90 4.93
CA TYR A 177 56.80 26.08 4.54
C TYR A 177 58.22 25.89 5.09
N GLN A 178 59.16 25.59 4.19
CA GLN A 178 60.58 25.81 4.41
C GLN A 178 60.80 27.29 4.72
N THR A 179 61.44 27.58 5.86
CA THR A 179 62.26 28.78 6.02
C THR A 179 63.68 28.32 6.24
N GLU A 180 64.44 28.40 5.16
CA GLU A 180 65.88 28.32 5.14
C GLU A 180 66.41 29.76 5.12
N GLY A 181 67.34 30.05 6.03
CA GLY A 181 68.32 31.14 5.87
C GLY A 181 68.03 32.47 6.54
N ASP A 182 68.85 32.73 7.55
CA ASP A 182 69.69 33.91 7.74
C ASP A 182 69.43 34.89 8.90
N ASP A 183 70.55 35.24 9.53
CA ASP A 183 70.86 36.38 10.40
C ASP A 183 70.67 36.24 11.93
N ALA A 184 71.73 35.75 12.61
CA ALA A 184 72.62 36.54 13.48
C ALA A 184 73.58 35.67 14.32
#